data_AF-A0A452HHS7-F1
#
_entry.id   AF-A0A452HHS7-F1
#
_cell.length_a   1.000
_cell.length_b   1.000
_cell.length_c   1.000
_cell.angle_alpha   90.00
_cell.angle_beta   90.00
_cell.angle_gamma   90.00
#
_symmetry.space_group_name_H-M   'P 1'
#
loop_
_entity.id
_entity.type
_entity.pdbx_description
1 polymer ?
#
loop_
_entity_poly.entity_id
_entity_poly.type
_entity_poly.pdbx_seq_one_letter_code
_entity_poly.pdbx_strand_id
1 'polypeptide(L)'
;MLPDADEVKKLRAFQGPWSQLSDAEAFSLLLVGVPSYVRRLELLVLKEEFFPKLNSLKSSIQILTEAARELLGCEELHVVIRLVLRAGNYMNTGGYAGHAAGFRMASLLRLADTKANKPGVDLLHFVAMEAERKDRSLLDFPSKLDHVGLASRIQEQEVASELQGLGDRLAGARSSLPELGPGQLEPFLQLAQAELGAVQAELERLHQATATLRDFYCEDEALFCLQEVCAVLHAFGGRFRTAVQENRAREQAEQRRQQLERQRQEKRRSIATCSAQEPELQDVELDFLLTRTPHLCRRSRTSRGPRTGPCGSLGLGARVRPDQAALPEPSTRLSRRHTLAILPAHLEPQDSLGPAPAPPPRPPATPVCRKGGLVSWLPEGLPSPGALPKAMGCSLNTSPSCPFPSLFRKKAPSPGAMGQAGPVSPTASPKGVSTLAGFFRRLSLAEKPLRPSQS
;
A
#
# COMPACT_ATOMS: atom_id res chain seq x y z
N MET A 1 34.89 24.25 -9.87
CA MET A 1 35.23 25.35 -8.94
C MET A 1 35.25 26.63 -9.73
N LEU A 2 34.65 27.70 -9.22
CA LEU A 2 34.75 29.04 -9.80
C LEU A 2 35.67 29.88 -8.91
N PRO A 3 36.48 30.80 -9.47
CA PRO A 3 37.31 31.68 -8.66
C PRO A 3 36.46 32.55 -7.73
N ASP A 4 36.94 32.77 -6.50
CA ASP A 4 36.26 33.64 -5.54
C ASP A 4 36.41 35.15 -5.89
N ALA A 5 35.72 36.02 -5.17
CA ALA A 5 35.72 37.46 -5.47
C ALA A 5 37.12 38.12 -5.36
N ASP A 6 37.98 37.63 -4.46
CA ASP A 6 39.33 38.14 -4.27
C ASP A 6 40.30 37.56 -5.30
N GLU A 7 40.14 36.29 -5.68
CA GLU A 7 40.84 35.65 -6.81
C GLU A 7 40.49 36.34 -8.13
N VAL A 8 39.20 36.60 -8.41
CA VAL A 8 38.75 37.38 -9.59
C VAL A 8 39.43 38.74 -9.62
N LYS A 9 39.55 39.42 -8.47
CA LYS A 9 40.21 40.73 -8.37
C LYS A 9 41.72 40.65 -8.63
N LYS A 10 42.41 39.64 -8.09
CA LYS A 10 43.85 39.39 -8.32
C LYS A 10 44.11 39.06 -9.80
N LEU A 11 43.32 38.15 -10.39
CA LEU A 11 43.41 37.75 -11.79
C LEU A 11 43.20 38.94 -12.73
N ARG A 12 42.19 39.79 -12.48
CA ARG A 12 41.97 41.02 -13.27
C ARG A 12 43.07 42.07 -13.13
N ALA A 13 43.84 42.05 -12.05
CA ALA A 13 44.96 42.96 -11.82
C ALA A 13 46.30 42.42 -12.37
N PHE A 14 46.34 41.16 -12.83
CA PHE A 14 47.57 40.54 -13.33
C PHE A 14 47.98 41.12 -14.69
N GLN A 15 49.22 41.62 -14.77
CA GLN A 15 49.84 42.16 -15.99
C GLN A 15 51.15 41.44 -16.35
N GLY A 16 51.43 40.29 -15.72
CA GLY A 16 52.63 39.51 -15.97
C GLY A 16 52.57 38.68 -17.26
N PRO A 17 53.70 38.08 -17.68
CA PRO A 17 53.71 37.17 -18.82
C PRO A 17 53.01 35.85 -18.47
N TRP A 18 52.24 35.33 -19.42
CA TRP A 18 51.46 34.09 -19.26
C TRP A 18 52.31 32.86 -18.90
N SER A 19 53.60 32.86 -19.25
CA SER A 19 54.56 31.80 -18.92
C SER A 19 54.90 31.69 -17.42
N GLN A 20 54.43 32.61 -16.58
CA GLN A 20 54.55 32.55 -15.12
C GLN A 20 53.32 31.97 -14.43
N LEU A 21 52.22 31.74 -15.16
CA LEU A 21 50.99 31.15 -14.64
C LEU A 21 51.02 29.64 -14.80
N SER A 22 50.47 28.92 -13.82
CA SER A 22 50.08 27.52 -14.02
C SER A 22 48.88 27.41 -14.97
N ASP A 23 48.67 26.24 -15.57
CA ASP A 23 47.53 25.98 -16.47
C ASP A 23 46.17 26.32 -15.81
N ALA A 24 46.04 26.10 -14.50
CA ALA A 24 44.85 26.41 -13.72
C ALA A 24 44.62 27.93 -13.56
N GLU A 25 45.69 28.71 -13.36
CA GLU A 25 45.63 30.17 -13.27
C GLU A 25 45.39 30.79 -14.65
N ALA A 26 46.04 30.27 -15.70
CA ALA A 26 45.81 30.68 -17.07
C ALA A 26 44.36 30.41 -17.52
N PHE A 27 43.80 29.24 -17.18
CA PHE A 27 42.37 28.95 -17.39
C PHE A 27 41.47 29.92 -16.63
N SER A 28 41.79 30.20 -15.36
CA SER A 28 41.00 31.11 -14.53
C SER A 28 41.05 32.55 -15.04
N LEU A 29 42.20 33.01 -15.54
CA LEU A 29 42.36 34.31 -16.17
C LEU A 29 41.51 34.43 -17.45
N LEU A 30 41.51 33.41 -18.30
CA LEU A 30 40.65 33.32 -19.49
C LEU A 30 39.16 33.35 -19.13
N LEU A 31 38.76 32.57 -18.11
CA LEU A 31 37.37 32.50 -17.64
C LEU A 31 36.87 33.86 -17.11
N VAL A 32 37.69 34.54 -16.31
CA VAL A 32 37.35 35.85 -15.71
C VAL A 32 37.29 36.97 -16.76
N GLY A 33 37.97 36.80 -17.90
CA GLY A 33 37.86 37.66 -19.08
C GLY A 33 36.52 37.57 -19.81
N VAL A 34 35.73 36.50 -19.60
CA VAL A 34 34.39 36.37 -20.20
C VAL A 34 33.37 37.27 -19.46
N PRO A 35 32.67 38.19 -20.15
CA PRO A 35 31.69 39.08 -19.51
C PRO A 35 30.57 38.29 -18.81
N SER A 36 30.37 38.56 -17.53
CA SER A 36 29.37 37.92 -16.67
C SER A 36 29.41 36.38 -16.69
N TYR A 37 30.61 35.79 -16.73
CA TYR A 37 30.80 34.33 -16.84
C TYR A 37 30.00 33.51 -15.83
N VAL A 38 29.87 33.98 -14.58
CA VAL A 38 29.08 33.32 -13.53
C VAL A 38 27.62 33.16 -13.97
N ARG A 39 26.96 34.25 -14.39
CA ARG A 39 25.58 34.21 -14.91
C ARG A 39 25.47 33.34 -16.18
N ARG A 40 26.46 33.40 -17.09
CA ARG A 40 26.47 32.53 -18.28
C ARG A 40 26.48 31.05 -17.89
N LEU A 41 27.28 30.66 -16.89
CA LEU A 41 27.36 29.29 -16.40
C LEU A 41 26.07 28.85 -15.69
N GLU A 42 25.50 29.69 -14.82
CA GLU A 42 24.20 29.41 -14.17
C GLU A 42 23.07 29.18 -15.19
N LEU A 43 23.07 29.94 -16.29
CA LEU A 43 22.09 29.80 -17.37
C LEU A 43 22.32 28.55 -18.23
N LEU A 44 23.57 28.15 -18.44
CA LEU A 44 23.89 26.87 -19.07
C LEU A 44 23.47 25.69 -18.19
N VAL A 45 23.72 25.76 -16.88
CA VAL A 45 23.23 24.77 -15.91
C VAL A 45 21.70 24.71 -15.91
N LEU A 46 21.01 25.86 -15.87
CA LEU A 46 19.55 25.91 -15.99
C LEU A 46 19.07 25.25 -17.29
N LYS A 47 19.71 25.53 -18.42
CA LYS A 47 19.34 24.95 -19.73
C LYS A 47 19.38 23.42 -19.73
N GLU A 48 20.42 22.83 -19.14
CA GLU A 48 20.57 21.37 -19.07
C GLU A 48 19.63 20.73 -18.01
N GLU A 49 19.43 21.38 -16.85
CA GLU A 49 18.59 20.86 -15.77
C GLU A 49 17.08 21.00 -16.00
N PHE A 50 16.65 22.03 -16.74
CA PHE A 50 15.26 22.48 -16.74
C PHE A 50 14.28 21.42 -17.25
N PHE A 51 14.49 20.87 -18.45
CA PHE A 51 13.54 19.90 -19.02
C PHE A 51 13.52 18.56 -18.27
N PRO A 52 14.66 17.95 -17.85
CA PRO A 52 14.65 16.78 -16.98
C PRO A 52 13.85 17.01 -15.70
N LYS A 53 14.02 18.16 -15.04
CA LYS A 53 13.29 18.49 -13.80
C LYS A 53 11.80 18.73 -14.06
N LEU A 54 11.46 19.51 -15.09
CA LEU A 54 10.07 19.77 -15.47
C LEU A 54 9.32 18.48 -15.83
N ASN A 55 9.95 17.57 -16.58
CA ASN A 55 9.37 16.28 -16.96
C ASN A 55 9.13 15.38 -15.74
N SER A 56 10.02 15.41 -14.75
CA SER A 56 9.82 14.69 -13.48
C SER A 56 8.60 15.22 -12.72
N LEU A 57 8.47 16.55 -12.59
CA LEU A 57 7.32 17.20 -11.94
C LEU A 57 6.02 16.90 -12.70
N LYS A 58 6.04 16.98 -14.03
CA LYS A 58 4.92 16.64 -14.91
C LYS A 58 4.43 15.20 -14.70
N SER A 59 5.35 14.24 -14.64
CA SER A 59 5.03 12.83 -14.35
C SER A 59 4.35 12.66 -12.99
N SER A 60 4.84 13.36 -11.95
CA SER A 60 4.22 13.35 -10.62
C SER A 60 2.80 13.93 -10.63
N ILE A 61 2.58 15.06 -11.30
CA ILE A 61 1.25 15.68 -11.46
C ILE A 61 0.29 14.73 -12.19
N GLN A 62 0.75 14.05 -13.23
CA GLN A 62 -0.05 13.09 -14.00
C GLN A 62 -0.44 11.88 -13.14
N ILE A 63 0.48 11.31 -12.36
CA ILE A 63 0.18 10.22 -11.42
C ILE A 63 -0.87 10.64 -10.38
N LEU A 64 -0.74 11.83 -9.80
CA LEU A 64 -1.72 12.35 -8.84
C LEU A 64 -3.10 12.59 -9.50
N THR A 65 -3.11 13.14 -10.72
CA THR A 65 -4.34 13.42 -11.47
C THR A 65 -5.09 12.14 -11.84
N GLU A 66 -4.37 11.14 -12.34
CA GLU A 66 -4.97 9.85 -12.69
C GLU A 66 -5.44 9.09 -11.45
N ALA A 67 -4.71 9.15 -10.32
CA ALA A 67 -5.17 8.58 -9.06
C ALA A 67 -6.47 9.24 -8.56
N ALA A 68 -6.59 10.57 -8.64
CA ALA A 68 -7.85 11.25 -8.30
C ALA A 68 -9.00 10.84 -9.24
N ARG A 69 -8.73 10.70 -10.54
CA ARG A 69 -9.71 10.24 -11.55
C ARG A 69 -10.15 8.78 -11.33
N GLU A 70 -9.21 7.88 -11.03
CA GLU A 70 -9.46 6.48 -10.67
C GLU A 70 -10.37 6.38 -9.44
N LEU A 71 -10.06 7.16 -8.39
CA LEU A 71 -10.83 7.15 -7.14
C LEU A 71 -12.25 7.73 -7.28
N LEU A 72 -12.46 8.68 -8.20
CA LEU A 72 -13.80 9.17 -8.57
C LEU A 72 -14.55 8.22 -9.51
N GLY A 73 -13.86 7.48 -10.38
CA GLY A 73 -14.47 6.61 -11.39
C GLY A 73 -14.69 5.14 -10.99
N CYS A 74 -14.10 4.68 -9.89
CA CYS A 74 -14.15 3.27 -9.49
C CYS A 74 -15.45 2.90 -8.76
N GLU A 75 -16.51 2.62 -9.53
CA GLU A 75 -17.83 2.22 -8.99
C GLU A 75 -17.74 1.00 -8.05
N GLU A 76 -16.88 0.02 -8.35
CA GLU A 76 -16.73 -1.17 -7.50
C GLU A 76 -16.18 -0.83 -6.11
N LEU A 77 -15.20 0.08 -6.02
CA LEU A 77 -14.70 0.60 -4.75
C LEU A 77 -15.83 1.25 -3.95
N HIS A 78 -16.65 2.09 -4.61
CA HIS A 78 -17.76 2.78 -3.94
C HIS A 78 -18.84 1.81 -3.46
N VAL A 79 -19.11 0.73 -4.21
CA VAL A 79 -20.02 -0.33 -3.77
C VAL A 79 -19.45 -1.09 -2.56
N VAL A 80 -18.15 -1.39 -2.54
CA VAL A 80 -17.49 -2.02 -1.39
C VAL A 80 -17.51 -1.10 -0.15
N ILE A 81 -17.20 0.19 -0.29
CA ILE A 81 -17.35 1.20 0.79
C ILE A 81 -18.79 1.23 1.32
N ARG A 82 -19.79 1.12 0.43
CA ARG A 82 -21.22 1.06 0.81
C ARG A 82 -21.59 -0.24 1.55
N LEU A 83 -20.95 -1.37 1.25
CA LEU A 83 -21.08 -2.61 2.03
C LEU A 83 -20.47 -2.45 3.43
N VAL A 84 -19.32 -1.79 3.55
CA VAL A 84 -18.71 -1.44 4.86
C VAL A 84 -19.68 -0.58 5.69
N LEU A 85 -20.29 0.46 5.11
CA LEU A 85 -21.23 1.33 5.80
C LEU A 85 -22.46 0.54 6.32
N ARG A 86 -23.04 -0.31 5.46
CA ARG A 86 -24.18 -1.17 5.84
C ARG A 86 -23.82 -2.12 6.98
N ALA A 87 -22.64 -2.72 6.94
CA ALA A 87 -22.17 -3.62 7.99
C ALA A 87 -21.91 -2.88 9.31
N GLY A 88 -21.27 -1.71 9.26
CA GLY A 88 -21.07 -0.84 10.41
C GLY A 88 -22.39 -0.41 11.07
N ASN A 89 -23.34 0.09 10.29
CA ASN A 89 -24.66 0.49 10.79
C ASN A 89 -25.42 -0.68 11.44
N TYR A 90 -25.44 -1.86 10.80
CA TYR A 90 -26.05 -3.05 11.40
C TYR A 90 -25.40 -3.41 12.75
N MET A 91 -24.07 -3.46 12.81
CA MET A 91 -23.35 -3.80 14.04
C MET A 91 -23.53 -2.78 15.17
N ASN A 92 -23.83 -1.52 14.84
CA ASN A 92 -24.06 -0.44 15.80
C ASN A 92 -25.55 -0.12 16.05
N THR A 93 -26.48 -0.95 15.57
CA THR A 93 -27.93 -0.76 15.77
C THR A 93 -28.26 -0.62 17.26
N GLY A 94 -29.03 0.40 17.62
CA GLY A 94 -29.35 0.75 19.01
C GLY A 94 -28.26 1.57 19.74
N GLY A 95 -27.15 1.90 19.08
CA GLY A 95 -26.17 2.90 19.52
C GLY A 95 -26.16 4.12 18.60
N TYR A 96 -25.46 5.18 19.02
CA TYR A 96 -25.34 6.45 18.29
C TYR A 96 -24.87 6.28 16.83
N ALA A 97 -23.99 5.30 16.56
CA ALA A 97 -23.46 5.02 15.22
C ALA A 97 -24.30 4.02 14.39
N GLY A 98 -25.51 3.65 14.81
CA GLY A 98 -26.34 2.64 14.13
C GLY A 98 -27.00 3.11 12.82
N HIS A 99 -27.05 4.42 12.60
CA HIS A 99 -27.66 5.05 11.42
C HIS A 99 -26.74 6.13 10.81
N ALA A 100 -25.44 5.88 10.79
CA ALA A 100 -24.48 6.82 10.21
C ALA A 100 -24.70 6.95 8.69
N ALA A 101 -24.60 8.17 8.16
CA ALA A 101 -24.67 8.45 6.73
C ALA A 101 -23.37 8.12 5.98
N GLY A 102 -22.23 8.12 6.69
CA GLY A 102 -20.89 7.86 6.16
C GLY A 102 -19.86 7.63 7.26
N PHE A 103 -18.59 7.49 6.88
CA PHE A 103 -17.45 7.39 7.78
C PHE A 103 -16.18 7.96 7.11
N ARG A 104 -15.24 8.50 7.91
CA ARG A 104 -13.93 9.02 7.43
C ARG A 104 -13.10 7.91 6.78
N MET A 105 -12.42 8.17 5.66
CA MET A 105 -11.74 7.14 4.85
C MET A 105 -10.73 6.30 5.64
N ALA A 106 -9.95 6.93 6.54
CA ALA A 106 -8.99 6.26 7.43
C ALA A 106 -9.60 5.10 8.26
N SER A 107 -10.92 5.07 8.42
CA SER A 107 -11.65 4.00 9.10
C SER A 107 -11.57 2.63 8.40
N LEU A 108 -11.36 2.61 7.07
CA LEU A 108 -11.25 1.40 6.26
C LEU A 108 -10.12 0.47 6.73
N LEU A 109 -9.00 1.04 7.19
CA LEU A 109 -7.86 0.26 7.68
C LEU A 109 -8.19 -0.52 8.96
N ARG A 110 -9.15 -0.04 9.75
CA ARG A 110 -9.50 -0.62 11.06
C ARG A 110 -10.49 -1.80 10.98
N LEU A 111 -10.98 -2.16 9.79
CA LEU A 111 -11.93 -3.26 9.61
C LEU A 111 -11.36 -4.62 10.04
N ALA A 112 -10.05 -4.81 9.90
CA ALA A 112 -9.36 -6.02 10.35
C ALA A 112 -9.35 -6.19 11.89
N ASP A 113 -9.54 -5.12 12.66
CA ASP A 113 -9.50 -5.16 14.14
C ASP A 113 -10.78 -5.79 14.71
N THR A 114 -11.88 -5.76 13.94
CA THR A 114 -13.21 -6.21 14.37
C THR A 114 -13.39 -7.71 14.08
N LYS A 115 -12.98 -8.56 15.01
CA LYS A 115 -13.06 -10.02 14.88
C LYS A 115 -14.49 -10.57 15.00
N ALA A 116 -14.78 -11.62 14.26
CA ALA A 116 -16.05 -12.36 14.30
C ALA A 116 -16.05 -13.44 15.40
N ASN A 117 -17.22 -14.03 15.66
CA ASN A 117 -17.38 -15.21 16.52
C ASN A 117 -16.67 -16.47 15.96
N LYS A 118 -16.33 -16.49 14.66
CA LYS A 118 -15.49 -17.55 14.06
C LYS A 118 -14.01 -17.17 14.19
N PRO A 119 -13.14 -18.08 14.70
CA PRO A 119 -11.71 -17.81 14.81
C PRO A 119 -11.08 -17.56 13.44
N GLY A 120 -10.19 -16.57 13.36
CA GLY A 120 -9.51 -16.21 12.13
C GLY A 120 -10.40 -15.52 11.08
N VAL A 121 -11.61 -15.05 11.43
CA VAL A 121 -12.47 -14.23 10.56
C VAL A 121 -12.69 -12.87 11.21
N ASP A 122 -12.70 -11.81 10.41
CA ASP A 122 -13.01 -10.44 10.85
C ASP A 122 -14.01 -9.75 9.91
N LEU A 123 -14.31 -8.48 10.19
CA LEU A 123 -15.28 -7.70 9.44
C LEU A 123 -14.86 -7.51 7.98
N LEU A 124 -13.56 -7.37 7.69
CA LEU A 124 -13.08 -7.23 6.31
C LEU A 124 -13.31 -8.53 5.51
N HIS A 125 -13.06 -9.68 6.13
CA HIS A 125 -13.41 -10.98 5.55
C HIS A 125 -14.90 -11.13 5.26
N PHE A 126 -15.77 -10.64 6.15
CA PHE A 126 -17.21 -10.63 5.91
C PHE A 126 -17.59 -9.72 4.73
N VAL A 127 -17.06 -8.50 4.67
CA VAL A 127 -17.32 -7.57 3.56
C VAL A 127 -16.83 -8.16 2.23
N ALA A 128 -15.70 -8.86 2.20
CA ALA A 128 -15.20 -9.55 1.01
C ALA A 128 -16.12 -10.70 0.55
N MET A 129 -16.66 -11.51 1.48
CA MET A 129 -17.66 -12.54 1.15
C MET A 129 -18.96 -11.93 0.62
N GLU A 130 -19.45 -10.85 1.25
CA GLU A 130 -20.69 -10.18 0.84
C GLU A 130 -20.53 -9.45 -0.51
N ALA A 131 -19.33 -8.95 -0.81
CA ALA A 131 -18.98 -8.46 -2.14
C ALA A 131 -19.06 -9.60 -3.17
N GLU A 132 -18.33 -10.70 -2.98
CA GLU A 132 -18.34 -11.85 -3.92
C GLU A 132 -19.75 -12.43 -4.12
N ARG A 133 -20.58 -12.46 -3.06
CA ARG A 133 -21.98 -12.91 -3.10
C ARG A 133 -22.89 -11.97 -3.88
N LYS A 134 -22.61 -10.66 -3.85
CA LYS A 134 -23.41 -9.64 -4.53
C LYS A 134 -23.03 -9.54 -6.01
N ASP A 135 -21.74 -9.40 -6.29
CA ASP A 135 -21.16 -9.43 -7.64
C ASP A 135 -19.65 -9.70 -7.52
N ARG A 136 -19.15 -10.65 -8.31
CA ARG A 136 -17.73 -11.04 -8.31
C ARG A 136 -16.82 -9.98 -8.95
N SER A 137 -17.36 -9.08 -9.79
CA SER A 137 -16.63 -7.94 -10.35
C SER A 137 -16.07 -7.02 -9.25
N LEU A 138 -16.79 -6.88 -8.14
CA LEU A 138 -16.43 -6.06 -6.98
C LEU A 138 -15.11 -6.48 -6.34
N LEU A 139 -14.64 -7.70 -6.60
CA LEU A 139 -13.37 -8.19 -6.06
C LEU A 139 -12.15 -7.58 -6.76
N ASP A 140 -12.35 -7.04 -7.96
CA ASP A 140 -11.29 -6.57 -8.85
C ASP A 140 -11.05 -5.05 -8.76
N PHE A 141 -11.83 -4.31 -7.94
CA PHE A 141 -11.58 -2.88 -7.71
C PHE A 141 -10.10 -2.52 -7.42
N PRO A 142 -9.29 -3.34 -6.71
CA PRO A 142 -7.88 -3.00 -6.43
C PRO A 142 -6.94 -3.11 -7.64
N SER A 143 -7.38 -3.68 -8.77
CA SER A 143 -6.63 -3.69 -10.04
C SER A 143 -7.01 -2.52 -10.95
N LYS A 144 -8.06 -1.77 -10.61
CA LYS A 144 -8.50 -0.55 -11.33
C LYS A 144 -7.92 0.75 -10.75
N LEU A 145 -6.98 0.64 -9.81
CA LEU A 145 -6.42 1.74 -9.02
C LEU A 145 -4.88 1.73 -9.17
N ASP A 146 -4.41 1.76 -10.42
CA ASP A 146 -3.00 1.62 -10.77
C ASP A 146 -2.15 2.77 -10.23
N HIS A 147 -2.65 4.01 -10.33
CA HIS A 147 -1.91 5.20 -9.93
C HIS A 147 -2.00 5.47 -8.43
N VAL A 148 -3.06 5.02 -7.74
CA VAL A 148 -3.27 5.26 -6.29
C VAL A 148 -2.09 4.80 -5.43
N GLY A 149 -1.46 3.66 -5.75
CA GLY A 149 -0.30 3.14 -5.00
C GLY A 149 1.03 3.88 -5.27
N LEU A 150 1.09 4.66 -6.35
CA LEU A 150 2.21 5.55 -6.68
C LEU A 150 1.97 6.94 -6.06
N ALA A 151 0.76 7.48 -6.25
CA ALA A 151 0.29 8.75 -5.69
C ALA A 151 0.45 8.82 -4.16
N SER A 152 0.29 7.70 -3.45
CA SER A 152 0.50 7.65 -1.98
C SER A 152 1.94 7.96 -1.53
N ARG A 153 2.89 8.14 -2.45
CA ARG A 153 4.31 8.42 -2.18
C ARG A 153 4.75 9.81 -2.66
N ILE A 154 3.86 10.57 -3.27
CA ILE A 154 4.13 11.87 -3.87
C ILE A 154 3.50 12.94 -2.99
N GLN A 155 4.29 13.96 -2.61
CA GLN A 155 3.81 15.10 -1.83
C GLN A 155 3.39 16.23 -2.78
N GLU A 156 2.09 16.52 -2.85
CA GLU A 156 1.53 17.54 -3.76
C GLU A 156 2.14 18.93 -3.53
N GLN A 157 2.34 19.32 -2.25
CA GLN A 157 2.95 20.61 -1.89
C GLN A 157 4.43 20.71 -2.30
N GLU A 158 5.18 19.60 -2.27
CA GLU A 158 6.58 19.56 -2.69
C GLU A 158 6.68 19.77 -4.21
N VAL A 159 5.85 19.05 -4.98
CA VAL A 159 5.75 19.19 -6.44
C VAL A 159 5.36 20.61 -6.85
N ALA A 160 4.38 21.22 -6.15
CA ALA A 160 3.97 22.59 -6.41
C ALA A 160 5.09 23.62 -6.11
N SER A 161 5.77 23.47 -4.97
CA SER A 161 6.89 24.31 -4.56
C SER A 161 8.08 24.21 -5.53
N GLU A 162 8.43 23.00 -5.95
CA GLU A 162 9.50 22.79 -6.93
C GLU A 162 9.17 23.36 -8.31
N LEU A 163 7.90 23.27 -8.75
CA LEU A 163 7.43 23.86 -10.00
C LEU A 163 7.48 25.40 -9.95
N GLN A 164 7.07 26.01 -8.83
CA GLN A 164 7.18 27.44 -8.60
C GLN A 164 8.64 27.89 -8.63
N GLY A 165 9.53 27.23 -7.87
CA GLY A 165 10.96 27.57 -7.84
C GLY A 165 11.66 27.39 -9.20
N LEU A 166 11.19 26.47 -10.03
CA LEU A 166 11.66 26.34 -11.43
C LEU A 166 11.20 27.53 -12.29
N GLY A 167 9.99 28.04 -12.06
CA GLY A 167 9.48 29.26 -12.67
C GLY A 167 10.24 30.52 -12.24
N ASP A 168 10.55 30.66 -10.95
CA ASP A 168 11.34 31.78 -10.43
C ASP A 168 12.77 31.80 -11.02
N ARG A 169 13.41 30.62 -11.13
CA ARG A 169 14.70 30.47 -11.85
C ARG A 169 14.60 30.91 -13.31
N LEU A 170 13.51 30.56 -14.00
CA LEU A 170 13.29 30.90 -15.41
C LEU A 170 13.02 32.40 -15.62
N ALA A 171 12.23 33.02 -14.72
CA ALA A 171 11.98 34.46 -14.72
C ALA A 171 13.26 35.26 -14.45
N GLY A 172 14.04 34.84 -13.45
CA GLY A 172 15.37 35.41 -13.16
C GLY A 172 16.31 35.30 -14.37
N ALA A 173 16.35 34.13 -15.02
CA ALA A 173 17.14 33.92 -16.22
C ALA A 173 16.75 34.86 -17.38
N ARG A 174 15.44 35.08 -17.59
CA ARG A 174 14.92 36.00 -18.61
C ARG A 174 15.27 37.46 -18.32
N SER A 175 15.26 37.87 -17.05
CA SER A 175 15.65 39.23 -16.66
C SER A 175 17.14 39.53 -16.89
N SER A 176 18.00 38.49 -16.88
CA SER A 176 19.45 38.61 -17.13
C SER A 176 19.86 38.61 -18.60
N LEU A 177 18.95 38.35 -19.55
CA LEU A 177 19.23 38.35 -21.00
C LEU A 177 19.87 39.65 -21.52
N PRO A 178 19.39 40.87 -21.17
CA PRO A 178 19.90 42.12 -21.73
C PRO A 178 21.39 42.36 -21.45
N GLU A 179 21.89 41.90 -20.30
CA GLU A 179 23.31 42.02 -19.91
C GLU A 179 24.23 41.06 -20.67
N LEU A 180 23.68 39.97 -21.22
CA LEU A 180 24.45 38.89 -21.82
C LEU A 180 24.45 38.92 -23.36
N GLY A 181 23.53 39.70 -23.93
CA GLY A 181 23.25 39.82 -25.35
C GLY A 181 22.18 38.82 -25.83
N PRO A 182 21.25 39.23 -26.71
CA PRO A 182 20.24 38.32 -27.26
C PRO A 182 20.92 37.28 -28.15
N GLY A 183 21.03 36.05 -27.66
CA GLY A 183 21.82 34.97 -28.27
C GLY A 183 21.12 33.61 -28.21
N GLN A 184 21.91 32.54 -28.29
CA GLN A 184 21.46 31.13 -28.39
C GLN A 184 20.54 30.63 -27.24
N LEU A 185 20.33 31.43 -26.20
CA LEU A 185 19.52 31.10 -25.03
C LEU A 185 18.06 31.56 -25.17
N GLU A 186 17.78 32.57 -26.00
CA GLU A 186 16.43 33.09 -26.24
C GLU A 186 15.43 31.98 -26.66
N PRO A 187 15.76 31.07 -27.61
CA PRO A 187 14.82 30.00 -28.01
C PRO A 187 14.58 28.98 -26.89
N PHE A 188 15.58 28.72 -26.06
CA PHE A 188 15.44 27.86 -24.88
C PHE A 188 14.45 28.47 -23.89
N LEU A 189 14.61 29.76 -23.54
CA LEU A 189 13.78 30.44 -22.56
C LEU A 189 12.32 30.55 -23.02
N GLN A 190 12.08 30.77 -24.31
CA GLN A 190 10.73 30.78 -24.89
C GLN A 190 10.06 29.41 -24.82
N LEU A 191 10.75 28.33 -25.21
CA LEU A 191 10.23 26.97 -25.12
C LEU A 191 9.99 26.53 -23.66
N ALA A 192 10.96 26.80 -22.79
CA ALA A 192 10.88 26.52 -21.36
C ALA A 192 9.68 27.22 -20.70
N GLN A 193 9.39 28.46 -21.06
CA GLN A 193 8.26 29.22 -20.53
C GLN A 193 6.91 28.64 -20.99
N ALA A 194 6.82 28.16 -22.23
CA ALA A 194 5.62 27.53 -22.77
C ALA A 194 5.33 26.17 -22.10
N GLU A 195 6.35 25.31 -21.99
CA GLU A 195 6.22 24.01 -21.31
C GLU A 195 5.95 24.17 -19.81
N LEU A 196 6.57 25.15 -19.14
CA LEU A 196 6.25 25.48 -17.74
C LEU A 196 4.78 25.85 -17.56
N GLY A 197 4.26 26.75 -18.41
CA GLY A 197 2.86 27.17 -18.37
C GLY A 197 1.90 26.02 -18.62
N ALA A 198 2.26 25.08 -19.51
CA ALA A 198 1.48 23.86 -19.74
C ALA A 198 1.44 22.98 -18.48
N VAL A 199 2.58 22.76 -17.81
CA VAL A 199 2.63 21.95 -16.57
C VAL A 199 1.96 22.65 -15.39
N GLN A 200 2.01 23.98 -15.30
CA GLN A 200 1.23 24.77 -14.33
C GLN A 200 -0.28 24.58 -14.55
N ALA A 201 -0.76 24.59 -15.80
CA ALA A 201 -2.16 24.27 -16.10
C ALA A 201 -2.50 22.79 -15.80
N GLU A 202 -1.57 21.84 -15.93
CA GLU A 202 -1.76 20.46 -15.46
C GLU A 202 -1.92 20.40 -13.92
N LEU A 203 -1.15 21.20 -13.16
CA LEU A 203 -1.27 21.31 -11.70
C LEU A 203 -2.60 21.95 -11.26
N GLU A 204 -3.09 22.97 -11.96
CA GLU A 204 -4.41 23.56 -11.69
C GLU A 204 -5.56 22.55 -11.89
N ARG A 205 -5.48 21.71 -12.93
CA ARG A 205 -6.43 20.60 -13.14
C ARG A 205 -6.36 19.56 -12.02
N LEU A 206 -5.15 19.27 -11.52
CA LEU A 206 -4.99 18.42 -10.34
C LEU A 206 -5.71 19.01 -9.13
N HIS A 207 -5.48 20.28 -8.79
CA HIS A 207 -6.15 20.92 -7.66
C HIS A 207 -7.70 20.86 -7.78
N GLN A 208 -8.25 21.03 -8.98
CA GLN A 208 -9.70 20.90 -9.24
C GLN A 208 -10.19 19.46 -9.03
N ALA A 209 -9.43 18.45 -9.47
CA ALA A 209 -9.74 17.05 -9.24
C ALA A 209 -9.64 16.68 -7.75
N THR A 210 -8.61 17.16 -7.06
CA THR A 210 -8.38 17.02 -5.61
C THR A 210 -9.54 17.62 -4.80
N ALA A 211 -10.02 18.83 -5.15
CA ALA A 211 -11.19 19.44 -4.52
C ALA A 211 -12.47 18.62 -4.76
N THR A 212 -12.70 18.18 -6.01
CA THR A 212 -13.85 17.32 -6.36
C THR A 212 -13.82 16.01 -5.57
N LEU A 213 -12.63 15.41 -5.40
CA LEU A 213 -12.42 14.17 -4.65
C LEU A 213 -12.69 14.33 -3.15
N ARG A 214 -12.23 15.44 -2.55
CA ARG A 214 -12.50 15.81 -1.16
C ARG A 214 -13.99 15.91 -0.90
N ASP A 215 -14.69 16.66 -1.75
CA ASP A 215 -16.13 16.92 -1.61
C ASP A 215 -16.93 15.62 -1.81
N PHE A 216 -16.51 14.76 -2.76
CA PHE A 216 -17.12 13.44 -2.99
C PHE A 216 -16.99 12.49 -1.80
N TYR A 217 -15.84 12.48 -1.11
CA TYR A 217 -15.63 11.67 0.10
C TYR A 217 -16.06 12.37 1.40
N CYS A 218 -16.60 13.59 1.31
CA CYS A 218 -16.99 14.44 2.45
C CYS A 218 -15.86 14.64 3.48
N GLU A 219 -14.61 14.77 3.02
CA GLU A 219 -13.47 15.02 3.90
C GLU A 219 -13.29 16.53 4.19
N ASP A 220 -12.58 16.85 5.28
CA ASP A 220 -12.42 18.23 5.77
C ASP A 220 -11.35 18.99 4.99
N GLU A 221 -11.66 20.18 4.46
CA GLU A 221 -10.74 21.03 3.70
C GLU A 221 -9.43 21.35 4.42
N ALA A 222 -9.46 21.58 5.74
CA ALA A 222 -8.26 21.92 6.50
C ALA A 222 -7.34 20.71 6.78
N LEU A 223 -7.85 19.49 6.58
CA LEU A 223 -7.16 18.23 6.89
C LEU A 223 -6.99 17.31 5.67
N PHE A 224 -7.48 17.71 4.49
CA PHE A 224 -7.47 16.87 3.31
C PHE A 224 -6.09 16.78 2.68
N CYS A 225 -5.58 15.56 2.54
CA CYS A 225 -4.37 15.28 1.79
C CYS A 225 -4.62 14.11 0.82
N LEU A 226 -4.47 14.38 -0.48
CA LEU A 226 -4.64 13.38 -1.54
C LEU A 226 -3.71 12.17 -1.32
N GLN A 227 -2.46 12.42 -0.93
CA GLN A 227 -1.47 11.39 -0.63
C GLN A 227 -1.95 10.43 0.47
N GLU A 228 -2.54 10.95 1.56
CA GLU A 228 -3.04 10.15 2.68
C GLU A 228 -4.26 9.31 2.29
N VAL A 229 -5.20 9.88 1.53
CA VAL A 229 -6.37 9.17 1.01
C VAL A 229 -5.93 8.03 0.08
N CYS A 230 -4.97 8.31 -0.81
CA CYS A 230 -4.35 7.30 -1.66
C CYS A 230 -3.64 6.20 -0.84
N ALA A 231 -2.90 6.56 0.21
CA ALA A 231 -2.24 5.59 1.11
C ALA A 231 -3.25 4.68 1.81
N VAL A 232 -4.33 5.25 2.34
CA VAL A 232 -5.44 4.53 2.98
C VAL A 232 -6.11 3.56 2.00
N LEU A 233 -6.45 4.01 0.80
CA LEU A 233 -7.19 3.21 -0.18
C LEU A 233 -6.32 2.12 -0.82
N HIS A 234 -5.05 2.41 -1.10
CA HIS A 234 -4.08 1.40 -1.54
C HIS A 234 -3.87 0.31 -0.46
N ALA A 235 -3.67 0.70 0.80
CA ALA A 235 -3.52 -0.26 1.90
C ALA A 235 -4.81 -1.05 2.18
N PHE A 236 -5.98 -0.43 2.04
CA PHE A 236 -7.27 -1.11 2.11
C PHE A 236 -7.44 -2.14 0.97
N GLY A 237 -7.16 -1.77 -0.29
CA GLY A 237 -7.22 -2.66 -1.44
C GLY A 237 -6.23 -3.85 -1.34
N GLY A 238 -5.07 -3.64 -0.73
CA GLY A 238 -4.15 -4.72 -0.36
C GLY A 238 -4.77 -5.70 0.65
N ARG A 239 -5.24 -5.19 1.80
CA ARG A 239 -5.88 -6.01 2.85
C ARG A 239 -7.13 -6.74 2.35
N PHE A 240 -7.91 -6.09 1.49
CA PHE A 240 -9.10 -6.66 0.87
C PHE A 240 -8.76 -7.85 -0.04
N ARG A 241 -7.73 -7.73 -0.90
CA ARG A 241 -7.22 -8.85 -1.71
C ARG A 241 -6.77 -10.02 -0.84
N THR A 242 -6.04 -9.77 0.25
CA THR A 242 -5.66 -10.81 1.22
C THR A 242 -6.89 -11.49 1.80
N ALA A 243 -7.91 -10.73 2.25
CA ALA A 243 -9.13 -11.28 2.82
C ALA A 243 -9.92 -12.16 1.83
N VAL A 244 -9.97 -11.78 0.55
CA VAL A 244 -10.55 -12.60 -0.54
C VAL A 244 -9.79 -13.91 -0.71
N GLN A 245 -8.45 -13.88 -0.75
CA GLN A 245 -7.62 -15.07 -0.88
C GLN A 245 -7.78 -16.02 0.32
N GLU A 246 -7.75 -15.48 1.54
CA GLU A 246 -7.93 -16.28 2.76
C GLU A 246 -9.34 -16.88 2.83
N ASN A 247 -10.39 -16.16 2.42
CA ASN A 247 -11.75 -16.70 2.34
C ASN A 247 -11.85 -17.90 1.38
N ARG A 248 -11.28 -17.79 0.17
CA ARG A 248 -11.23 -18.89 -0.80
C ARG A 248 -10.45 -20.09 -0.27
N ALA A 249 -9.33 -19.84 0.41
CA ALA A 249 -8.54 -20.90 1.04
C ALA A 249 -9.31 -21.62 2.18
N ARG A 250 -10.06 -20.87 3.00
CA ARG A 250 -10.96 -21.41 4.04
C ARG A 250 -12.05 -22.27 3.43
N GLU A 251 -12.77 -21.76 2.43
CA GLU A 251 -13.86 -22.50 1.75
C GLU A 251 -13.37 -23.83 1.18
N GLN A 252 -12.26 -23.81 0.42
CA GLN A 252 -11.66 -25.04 -0.11
C GLN A 252 -11.21 -26.00 0.99
N ALA A 253 -10.73 -25.51 2.13
CA ALA A 253 -10.35 -26.35 3.26
C ALA A 253 -11.58 -26.99 3.95
N GLU A 254 -12.69 -26.26 4.08
CA GLU A 254 -13.96 -26.79 4.59
C GLU A 254 -14.53 -27.85 3.63
N GLN A 255 -14.53 -27.59 2.31
CA GLN A 255 -14.96 -28.55 1.28
C GLN A 255 -14.12 -29.85 1.33
N ARG A 256 -12.78 -29.75 1.38
CA ARG A 256 -11.88 -30.91 1.51
C ARG A 256 -12.15 -31.72 2.80
N ARG A 257 -12.40 -31.06 3.93
CA ARG A 257 -12.75 -31.74 5.19
C ARG A 257 -14.07 -32.49 5.08
N GLN A 258 -15.11 -31.87 4.54
CA GLN A 258 -16.40 -32.51 4.32
C GLN A 258 -16.30 -33.72 3.37
N GLN A 259 -15.50 -33.63 2.31
CA GLN A 259 -15.28 -34.74 1.38
C GLN A 259 -14.58 -35.92 2.06
N LEU A 260 -13.53 -35.67 2.86
CA LEU A 260 -12.83 -36.70 3.63
C LEU A 260 -13.74 -37.33 4.70
N GLU A 261 -14.63 -36.55 5.33
CA GLU A 261 -15.61 -37.06 6.29
C GLU A 261 -16.67 -37.94 5.61
N ARG A 262 -17.19 -37.55 4.44
CA ARG A 262 -18.11 -38.38 3.64
C ARG A 262 -17.46 -39.72 3.26
N GLN A 263 -16.25 -39.69 2.70
CA GLN A 263 -15.49 -40.90 2.37
C GLN A 263 -15.24 -41.80 3.59
N ARG A 264 -14.99 -41.22 4.78
CA ARG A 264 -14.86 -41.99 6.02
C ARG A 264 -16.19 -42.59 6.48
N GLN A 265 -17.31 -41.87 6.33
CA GLN A 265 -18.65 -42.38 6.66
C GLN A 265 -19.08 -43.49 5.68
N GLU A 266 -18.84 -43.33 4.39
CA GLU A 266 -19.10 -44.33 3.35
C GLU A 266 -18.29 -45.60 3.60
N LYS A 267 -16.98 -45.50 3.87
CA LYS A 267 -16.15 -46.65 4.25
C LYS A 267 -16.67 -47.36 5.50
N ARG A 268 -17.11 -46.62 6.52
CA ARG A 268 -17.72 -47.21 7.73
C ARG A 268 -19.05 -47.92 7.41
N ARG A 269 -19.87 -47.36 6.53
CA ARG A 269 -21.13 -47.99 6.07
C ARG A 269 -20.86 -49.25 5.27
N SER A 270 -19.94 -49.23 4.30
CA SER A 270 -19.62 -50.41 3.49
C SER A 270 -19.06 -51.56 4.34
N ILE A 271 -18.18 -51.27 5.30
CA ILE A 271 -17.68 -52.27 6.25
C ILE A 271 -18.84 -52.87 7.06
N ALA A 272 -19.72 -52.02 7.61
CA ALA A 272 -20.88 -52.46 8.40
C ALA A 272 -21.89 -53.29 7.57
N THR A 273 -22.05 -53.01 6.27
CA THR A 273 -22.91 -53.77 5.38
C THR A 273 -22.31 -55.13 5.04
N CYS A 274 -21.02 -55.22 4.72
CA CYS A 274 -20.37 -56.52 4.49
C CYS A 274 -20.39 -57.40 5.74
N SER A 275 -20.16 -56.84 6.94
CA SER A 275 -20.22 -57.60 8.20
C SER A 275 -21.63 -58.02 8.64
N ALA A 276 -22.68 -57.50 8.00
CA ALA A 276 -24.06 -57.88 8.30
C ALA A 276 -24.59 -59.02 7.42
N GLN A 277 -23.80 -59.46 6.42
CA GLN A 277 -24.22 -60.47 5.44
C GLN A 277 -23.59 -61.86 5.66
N GLU A 278 -22.85 -62.05 6.76
CA GLU A 278 -22.40 -63.37 7.24
C GLU A 278 -23.04 -63.74 8.60
N PRO A 279 -24.21 -64.42 8.59
CA PRO A 279 -24.75 -65.11 9.76
C PRO A 279 -24.54 -66.63 9.73
N GLU A 280 -23.91 -67.21 8.70
CA GLU A 280 -23.80 -68.66 8.49
C GLU A 280 -22.38 -69.17 8.13
N LEU A 281 -21.35 -68.73 8.86
CA LEU A 281 -20.10 -69.49 8.98
C LEU A 281 -19.73 -69.66 10.46
N GLN A 282 -20.42 -70.61 11.10
CA GLN A 282 -20.18 -71.00 12.48
C GLN A 282 -18.91 -71.85 12.62
N ASP A 283 -18.03 -71.41 13.52
CA ASP A 283 -17.45 -72.25 14.58
C ASP A 283 -16.42 -73.35 14.22
N VAL A 284 -15.69 -73.24 13.09
CA VAL A 284 -14.63 -74.24 12.73
C VAL A 284 -13.20 -73.67 12.62
N GLU A 285 -12.99 -72.35 12.47
CA GLU A 285 -11.64 -71.79 12.20
C GLU A 285 -10.92 -71.17 13.42
N LEU A 286 -11.55 -71.08 14.60
CA LEU A 286 -10.88 -70.52 15.78
C LEU A 286 -9.86 -71.48 16.43
N ASP A 287 -10.02 -72.80 16.26
CA ASP A 287 -9.14 -73.80 16.88
C ASP A 287 -7.85 -74.04 16.07
N PHE A 288 -7.89 -73.86 14.75
CA PHE A 288 -6.73 -74.06 13.86
C PHE A 288 -5.66 -72.95 14.00
N LEU A 289 -6.04 -71.76 14.46
CA LEU A 289 -5.12 -70.63 14.69
C LEU A 289 -4.49 -70.65 16.09
N LEU A 290 -5.03 -71.40 17.05
CA LEU A 290 -4.53 -71.46 18.43
C LEU A 290 -3.54 -72.61 18.69
N THR A 291 -3.48 -73.63 17.83
CA THR A 291 -2.58 -74.78 18.00
C THR A 291 -1.16 -74.61 17.43
N ARG A 292 -0.86 -73.52 16.70
CA ARG A 292 0.45 -73.36 16.05
C ARG A 292 1.47 -72.65 16.95
N THR A 293 2.26 -73.47 17.64
CA THR A 293 3.35 -73.05 18.55
C THR A 293 4.39 -72.13 17.87
N PRO A 294 4.86 -71.07 18.56
CA PRO A 294 5.76 -70.09 17.97
C PRO A 294 7.22 -70.55 18.00
N HIS A 295 7.75 -71.01 16.87
CA HIS A 295 9.19 -71.19 16.69
C HIS A 295 9.91 -69.83 16.55
N LEU A 296 10.53 -69.39 17.65
CA LEU A 296 11.32 -68.16 17.73
C LEU A 296 12.62 -68.24 16.91
N CYS A 297 12.58 -67.86 15.63
CA CYS A 297 13.81 -67.60 14.86
C CYS A 297 14.19 -66.11 14.91
N ARG A 298 14.96 -65.79 15.96
CA ARG A 298 15.49 -64.47 16.31
C ARG A 298 16.56 -64.00 15.31
N ARG A 299 16.30 -62.94 14.52
CA ARG A 299 17.36 -62.19 13.81
C ARG A 299 17.56 -60.77 14.36
N SER A 300 18.28 -60.74 15.49
CA SER A 300 19.26 -59.71 15.86
C SER A 300 18.97 -58.24 15.54
N ARG A 301 18.50 -57.48 16.55
CA ARG A 301 18.77 -56.04 16.68
C ARG A 301 19.03 -55.67 18.14
N THR A 302 20.29 -55.74 18.58
CA THR A 302 20.86 -54.97 19.71
C THR A 302 22.38 -55.17 19.77
N SER A 303 23.13 -54.08 19.86
CA SER A 303 24.33 -53.99 20.71
C SER A 303 23.99 -53.02 21.85
N ARG A 304 24.36 -53.35 23.10
CA ARG A 304 23.91 -52.64 24.31
C ARG A 304 24.99 -52.70 25.40
N GLY A 305 25.35 -51.55 25.97
CA GLY A 305 26.06 -51.46 27.26
C GLY A 305 27.55 -51.86 27.25
N PRO A 306 28.24 -51.81 28.42
CA PRO A 306 27.69 -51.90 29.78
C PRO A 306 27.99 -50.70 30.73
N ARG A 307 27.53 -50.81 31.99
CA ARG A 307 27.78 -49.91 33.14
C ARG A 307 28.45 -50.68 34.28
N THR A 308 29.30 -50.02 35.07
CA THR A 308 29.56 -50.31 36.50
C THR A 308 29.88 -48.98 37.25
N GLY A 309 29.56 -48.91 38.55
CA GLY A 309 29.94 -47.81 39.48
C GLY A 309 30.98 -48.30 40.52
N PRO A 310 31.04 -47.80 41.79
CA PRO A 310 30.13 -46.87 42.49
C PRO A 310 30.80 -45.82 43.45
N CYS A 311 29.98 -44.99 44.14
CA CYS A 311 30.26 -44.20 45.38
C CYS A 311 31.38 -43.11 45.35
N GLY A 312 31.32 -41.96 46.05
CA GLY A 312 30.52 -41.56 47.22
C GLY A 312 30.33 -40.03 47.38
N SER A 313 30.32 -39.52 48.62
CA SER A 313 29.45 -38.42 49.11
C SER A 313 30.12 -37.07 49.47
N LEU A 314 29.28 -36.11 49.90
CA LEU A 314 29.55 -34.76 50.48
C LEU A 314 29.83 -33.65 49.44
N GLY A 315 29.34 -32.40 49.56
CA GLY A 315 28.38 -31.81 50.50
C GLY A 315 28.46 -30.25 50.48
N LEU A 316 27.37 -29.55 50.83
CA LEU A 316 27.29 -28.08 51.03
C LEU A 316 27.52 -27.23 49.74
N GLY A 317 26.99 -26.00 49.59
CA GLY A 317 26.05 -25.21 50.39
C GLY A 317 25.99 -23.75 49.86
N ALA A 318 24.92 -23.03 50.18
CA ALA A 318 24.72 -21.56 50.06
C ALA A 318 24.97 -20.84 48.69
N ARG A 319 24.02 -20.12 48.07
CA ARG A 319 23.34 -18.83 48.41
C ARG A 319 24.11 -17.58 47.87
N VAL A 320 23.33 -16.54 47.54
CA VAL A 320 23.72 -15.09 47.45
C VAL A 320 24.31 -14.57 46.10
N ARG A 321 23.45 -13.90 45.31
CA ARG A 321 23.73 -12.66 44.55
C ARG A 321 24.28 -11.57 45.51
N PRO A 322 25.01 -10.49 45.12
CA PRO A 322 24.93 -9.77 43.83
C PRO A 322 26.35 -9.29 43.38
N ASP A 323 26.64 -8.18 42.67
CA ASP A 323 25.89 -7.25 41.77
C ASP A 323 26.89 -6.59 40.80
N GLN A 324 26.39 -5.95 39.72
CA GLN A 324 27.05 -4.84 38.97
C GLN A 324 28.47 -5.11 38.35
N ALA A 325 28.96 -4.45 37.28
CA ALA A 325 28.43 -3.51 36.29
C ALA A 325 29.35 -3.54 35.05
N ALA A 326 29.13 -2.60 34.11
CA ALA A 326 30.09 -2.10 33.10
C ALA A 326 30.32 -2.90 31.79
N LEU A 327 29.86 -2.26 30.70
CA LEU A 327 30.47 -2.20 29.36
C LEU A 327 31.95 -1.74 29.44
N PRO A 328 32.82 -1.87 28.39
CA PRO A 328 32.47 -1.86 26.96
C PRO A 328 33.28 -2.76 25.99
N GLU A 329 32.88 -2.71 24.72
CA GLU A 329 33.70 -2.85 23.49
C GLU A 329 35.11 -2.20 23.62
N PRO A 330 36.17 -2.73 22.96
CA PRO A 330 36.33 -2.45 21.52
C PRO A 330 37.05 -3.49 20.63
N SER A 331 36.83 -3.33 19.33
CA SER A 331 37.58 -3.92 18.22
C SER A 331 39.08 -3.60 18.21
N THR A 332 39.93 -4.55 17.79
CA THR A 332 41.17 -4.23 17.02
C THR A 332 41.76 -5.41 16.19
N ARG A 333 41.84 -5.17 14.88
CA ARG A 333 43.01 -5.40 13.98
C ARG A 333 43.65 -6.80 13.80
N LEU A 334 43.47 -7.31 12.58
CA LEU A 334 44.53 -7.64 11.60
C LEU A 334 45.77 -8.45 12.04
N SER A 335 45.93 -9.65 11.47
CA SER A 335 47.04 -9.90 10.52
C SER A 335 47.06 -11.28 9.84
N ARG A 336 47.40 -11.26 8.54
CA ARG A 336 48.22 -12.25 7.79
C ARG A 336 47.55 -13.62 7.48
N ARG A 337 47.79 -14.29 6.33
CA ARG A 337 48.88 -14.12 5.32
C ARG A 337 48.59 -14.88 4.00
N HIS A 338 49.14 -14.38 2.88
CA HIS A 338 49.45 -15.08 1.60
C HIS A 338 48.26 -15.62 0.76
N THR A 339 48.30 -15.82 -0.58
CA THR A 339 49.40 -15.76 -1.59
C THR A 339 48.88 -15.20 -2.93
N LEU A 340 49.77 -14.65 -3.78
CA LEU A 340 49.48 -14.15 -5.13
C LEU A 340 49.40 -15.27 -6.19
N ALA A 341 48.58 -15.08 -7.24
CA ALA A 341 48.65 -15.84 -8.50
C ALA A 341 48.20 -14.98 -9.72
N ILE A 342 49.14 -14.17 -10.20
CA ILE A 342 49.44 -13.75 -11.59
C ILE A 342 48.33 -13.88 -12.67
N LEU A 343 48.01 -12.74 -13.29
CA LEU A 343 47.50 -12.60 -14.68
C LEU A 343 48.68 -12.31 -15.65
N PRO A 344 48.62 -12.73 -16.92
CA PRO A 344 49.30 -12.09 -18.04
C PRO A 344 48.32 -11.30 -18.93
N ALA A 345 48.87 -10.47 -19.83
CA ALA A 345 48.18 -9.30 -20.38
C ALA A 345 48.06 -9.24 -21.92
N HIS A 346 47.16 -8.36 -22.37
CA HIS A 346 47.14 -7.56 -23.60
C HIS A 346 47.40 -8.22 -24.97
N LEU A 347 46.44 -8.05 -25.88
CA LEU A 347 46.66 -7.95 -27.33
C LEU A 347 45.62 -6.97 -27.93
N GLU A 348 46.08 -6.16 -28.88
CA GLU A 348 45.41 -4.99 -29.49
C GLU A 348 44.39 -5.37 -30.60
N PRO A 349 43.55 -4.42 -31.09
CA PRO A 349 42.25 -4.74 -31.70
C PRO A 349 42.30 -5.07 -33.20
N GLN A 350 41.18 -5.61 -33.71
CA GLN A 350 40.87 -5.64 -35.15
C GLN A 350 39.47 -5.10 -35.45
N ASP A 351 39.42 -4.18 -36.41
CA ASP A 351 38.19 -3.76 -37.08
C ASP A 351 37.59 -4.88 -37.93
N SER A 352 36.28 -5.13 -37.80
CA SER A 352 35.45 -5.58 -38.92
C SER A 352 33.96 -5.44 -38.60
N LEU A 353 33.28 -4.54 -39.32
CA LEU A 353 31.84 -4.35 -39.27
C LEU A 353 31.11 -5.53 -39.93
N GLY A 354 30.30 -6.25 -39.15
CA GLY A 354 29.28 -7.19 -39.65
C GLY A 354 27.86 -6.65 -39.38
N PRO A 355 26.91 -6.78 -40.31
CA PRO A 355 25.59 -6.16 -40.17
C PRO A 355 24.70 -6.85 -39.12
N ALA A 356 23.98 -6.05 -38.33
CA ALA A 356 23.00 -6.54 -37.37
C ALA A 356 21.77 -7.18 -38.04
N PRO A 357 21.14 -8.19 -37.43
CA PRO A 357 19.94 -8.84 -38.00
C PRO A 357 18.73 -7.91 -38.02
N ALA A 358 17.94 -7.98 -39.10
CA ALA A 358 16.80 -7.09 -39.34
C ALA A 358 15.61 -7.36 -38.40
N PRO A 359 14.86 -6.30 -37.99
CA PRO A 359 13.63 -6.46 -37.20
C PRO A 359 12.45 -6.96 -38.07
N PRO A 360 11.43 -7.60 -37.45
CA PRO A 360 10.27 -8.15 -38.15
C PRO A 360 9.37 -7.06 -38.77
N PRO A 361 8.61 -7.38 -39.83
CA PRO A 361 7.83 -6.41 -40.60
C PRO A 361 6.63 -5.85 -39.82
N ARG A 362 6.37 -4.55 -40.02
CA ARG A 362 5.24 -3.80 -39.44
C ARG A 362 3.96 -4.03 -40.28
N PRO A 363 2.77 -4.21 -39.68
CA PRO A 363 1.52 -4.37 -40.42
C PRO A 363 1.13 -3.11 -41.23
N PRO A 364 0.33 -3.25 -42.31
CA PRO A 364 0.07 -2.18 -43.26
C PRO A 364 -0.82 -1.05 -42.69
N ALA A 365 -0.52 0.18 -43.10
CA ALA A 365 -1.31 1.36 -42.74
C ALA A 365 -2.60 1.46 -43.58
N THR A 366 -3.71 1.76 -42.91
CA THR A 366 -4.97 2.18 -43.55
C THR A 366 -4.96 3.69 -43.83
N PRO A 367 -5.74 4.18 -44.81
CA PRO A 367 -5.47 5.48 -45.44
C PRO A 367 -5.93 6.69 -44.60
N VAL A 368 -5.14 7.76 -44.68
CA VAL A 368 -5.46 9.09 -44.15
C VAL A 368 -6.58 9.73 -44.96
N CYS A 369 -7.65 10.16 -44.29
CA CYS A 369 -8.61 11.10 -44.86
C CYS A 369 -8.36 12.51 -44.28
N ARG A 370 -7.94 13.45 -45.13
CA ARG A 370 -7.78 14.88 -44.77
C ARG A 370 -9.05 15.65 -45.10
N LYS A 371 -9.64 16.35 -44.13
CA LYS A 371 -9.83 17.83 -44.15
C LYS A 371 -10.76 18.34 -43.02
N GLY A 372 -10.24 19.32 -42.27
CA GLY A 372 -10.97 20.53 -41.86
C GLY A 372 -11.86 20.47 -40.61
N GLY A 373 -12.00 21.62 -39.94
CA GLY A 373 -13.12 21.90 -39.04
C GLY A 373 -12.78 21.99 -37.55
N LEU A 374 -12.20 23.13 -37.15
CA LEU A 374 -12.41 23.68 -35.80
C LEU A 374 -13.90 24.00 -35.64
N VAL A 375 -14.57 23.61 -34.54
CA VAL A 375 -15.75 24.29 -33.92
C VAL A 375 -16.21 23.53 -32.64
N SER A 376 -16.69 24.32 -31.68
CA SER A 376 -17.17 24.03 -30.33
C SER A 376 -18.11 22.84 -30.10
N TRP A 377 -18.00 22.22 -28.92
CA TRP A 377 -19.14 21.64 -28.18
C TRP A 377 -19.06 21.94 -26.67
N LEU A 378 -19.82 22.95 -26.26
CA LEU A 378 -20.41 23.08 -24.92
C LEU A 378 -21.93 23.08 -25.13
N PRO A 379 -22.73 22.51 -24.21
CA PRO A 379 -24.12 22.90 -24.04
C PRO A 379 -24.29 23.70 -22.75
N GLU A 380 -24.48 25.01 -22.88
CA GLU A 380 -25.19 25.79 -21.86
C GLU A 380 -26.67 25.42 -21.86
N GLY A 381 -27.34 25.47 -20.71
CA GLY A 381 -28.75 25.07 -20.61
C GLY A 381 -29.34 25.13 -19.20
N LEU A 382 -29.07 26.21 -18.45
CA LEU A 382 -29.73 26.48 -17.17
C LEU A 382 -31.15 27.03 -17.41
N PRO A 383 -32.12 26.62 -16.58
CA PRO A 383 -33.04 27.63 -16.04
C PRO A 383 -33.26 27.48 -14.52
N SER A 384 -33.52 28.61 -13.88
CA SER A 384 -33.96 28.78 -12.49
C SER A 384 -35.04 29.88 -12.46
N PRO A 385 -35.80 30.05 -11.36
CA PRO A 385 -36.37 29.05 -10.45
C PRO A 385 -37.90 29.24 -10.28
N GLY A 386 -38.65 28.22 -9.84
CA GLY A 386 -40.08 28.44 -9.55
C GLY A 386 -40.87 27.27 -8.95
N ALA A 387 -41.55 27.56 -7.84
CA ALA A 387 -42.68 26.84 -7.23
C ALA A 387 -42.49 25.38 -6.72
N LEU A 388 -42.63 25.23 -5.39
CA LEU A 388 -43.02 23.98 -4.73
C LEU A 388 -44.37 23.46 -5.24
N PRO A 389 -44.58 22.13 -5.22
CA PRO A 389 -45.73 21.63 -4.47
C PRO A 389 -45.41 20.52 -3.46
N LYS A 390 -46.37 20.26 -2.56
CA LYS A 390 -46.25 19.39 -1.38
C LYS A 390 -46.49 17.90 -1.68
N ALA A 391 -45.70 17.06 -1.02
CA ALA A 391 -46.05 15.78 -0.38
C ALA A 391 -47.14 14.85 -0.99
N MET A 392 -46.68 13.78 -1.63
CA MET A 392 -47.11 12.38 -1.43
C MET A 392 -45.82 11.54 -1.59
N GLY A 393 -45.49 10.50 -0.84
CA GLY A 393 -46.30 9.56 -0.08
C GLY A 393 -45.60 8.20 -0.17
N CYS A 394 -44.32 8.13 0.21
CA CYS A 394 -43.50 6.93 0.01
C CYS A 394 -43.90 5.82 0.98
N SER A 395 -44.73 4.90 0.49
CA SER A 395 -45.02 3.64 1.19
C SER A 395 -43.77 2.78 1.22
N LEU A 396 -43.13 2.71 2.40
CA LEU A 396 -42.12 1.72 2.70
C LEU A 396 -42.82 0.36 2.87
N ASN A 397 -42.71 -0.51 1.88
CA ASN A 397 -43.05 -1.92 2.07
C ASN A 397 -42.00 -2.87 1.49
N THR A 398 -41.25 -3.46 2.42
CA THR A 398 -40.78 -4.85 2.42
C THR A 398 -40.25 -5.47 1.11
N SER A 399 -38.93 -5.68 1.09
CA SER A 399 -38.27 -6.78 0.39
C SER A 399 -37.19 -7.35 1.33
N PRO A 400 -36.83 -8.64 1.21
CA PRO A 400 -36.55 -9.45 2.39
C PRO A 400 -35.25 -9.06 3.11
N SER A 401 -35.30 -9.12 4.44
CA SER A 401 -34.14 -8.96 5.31
C SER A 401 -33.08 -10.00 4.97
N CYS A 402 -31.97 -9.58 4.35
CA CYS A 402 -30.73 -10.36 4.39
C CYS A 402 -30.34 -10.49 5.88
N PRO A 403 -30.32 -11.70 6.46
CA PRO A 403 -29.87 -11.86 7.83
C PRO A 403 -28.35 -11.62 7.85
N PHE A 404 -27.93 -10.47 8.36
CA PHE A 404 -26.52 -10.25 8.71
C PHE A 404 -26.07 -11.43 9.57
N PRO A 405 -24.96 -12.09 9.23
CA PRO A 405 -24.74 -13.45 9.69
C PRO A 405 -24.55 -13.50 11.21
N SER A 406 -24.99 -14.62 11.80
CA SER A 406 -24.83 -14.94 13.23
C SER A 406 -23.39 -14.86 13.74
N LEU A 407 -22.42 -14.82 12.82
CA LEU A 407 -21.00 -14.52 13.01
C LEU A 407 -20.70 -13.28 13.87
N PHE A 408 -21.57 -12.27 13.92
CA PHE A 408 -21.36 -11.05 14.74
C PHE A 408 -22.43 -10.83 15.81
N ARG A 409 -23.39 -11.74 15.96
CA ARG A 409 -24.48 -11.59 16.94
C ARG A 409 -24.00 -12.02 18.33
N LYS A 410 -24.39 -11.29 19.39
CA LYS A 410 -24.23 -11.77 20.78
C LYS A 410 -24.97 -13.11 20.94
N LYS A 411 -24.31 -14.08 21.57
CA LYS A 411 -24.95 -15.34 21.97
C LYS A 411 -26.05 -15.01 22.99
N ALA A 412 -27.31 -15.22 22.61
CA ALA A 412 -28.42 -15.04 23.54
C ALA A 412 -28.34 -16.09 24.67
N PRO A 413 -28.68 -15.76 25.92
CA PRO A 413 -28.86 -16.77 26.95
C PRO A 413 -30.02 -17.67 26.57
N SER A 414 -29.79 -18.98 26.58
CA SER A 414 -30.83 -19.99 26.34
C SER A 414 -31.85 -19.98 27.48
N PRO A 415 -33.17 -19.97 27.20
CA PRO A 415 -34.19 -19.99 28.24
C PRO A 415 -34.27 -21.39 28.86
N GLY A 416 -33.78 -21.56 30.09
CA GLY A 416 -33.80 -22.87 30.74
C GLY A 416 -33.03 -22.98 32.05
N ALA A 417 -33.53 -22.32 33.10
CA ALA A 417 -33.52 -22.79 34.50
C ALA A 417 -34.11 -21.71 35.42
N MET A 418 -35.22 -22.01 36.11
CA MET A 418 -35.61 -21.24 37.30
C MET A 418 -34.65 -21.58 38.45
N GLY A 419 -34.15 -20.58 39.16
CA GLY A 419 -33.29 -20.73 40.34
C GLY A 419 -33.21 -19.40 41.08
N GLN A 420 -33.38 -19.43 42.42
CA GLN A 420 -33.66 -18.25 43.24
C GLN A 420 -32.47 -17.30 43.40
N ALA A 421 -32.77 -16.05 43.75
CA ALA A 421 -31.81 -14.95 43.83
C ALA A 421 -31.04 -14.87 45.17
N GLY A 422 -29.81 -14.37 45.09
CA GLY A 422 -29.02 -13.86 46.21
C GLY A 422 -28.06 -12.78 45.68
N PRO A 423 -27.78 -11.69 46.43
CA PRO A 423 -27.08 -10.52 45.88
C PRO A 423 -25.56 -10.74 45.84
N VAL A 424 -24.94 -10.49 44.69
CA VAL A 424 -23.47 -10.48 44.55
C VAL A 424 -23.04 -9.26 43.72
N SER A 425 -22.10 -8.49 44.27
CA SER A 425 -21.55 -7.27 43.67
C SER A 425 -20.80 -7.53 42.34
N PRO A 426 -20.69 -6.54 41.44
CA PRO A 426 -20.36 -6.78 40.03
C PRO A 426 -18.88 -7.08 39.81
N THR A 427 -18.56 -8.31 39.38
CA THR A 427 -17.20 -8.69 38.95
C THR A 427 -17.15 -9.01 37.45
N ALA A 428 -16.18 -8.36 36.78
CA ALA A 428 -15.59 -8.72 35.50
C ALA A 428 -16.51 -9.06 34.30
N SER A 429 -16.96 -8.02 33.58
CA SER A 429 -17.40 -8.14 32.18
C SER A 429 -16.27 -8.67 31.27
N PRO A 430 -16.55 -9.45 30.21
CA PRO A 430 -15.50 -9.95 29.30
C PRO A 430 -14.81 -8.80 28.55
N LYS A 431 -13.49 -8.69 28.69
CA LYS A 431 -12.66 -7.57 28.20
C LYS A 431 -12.67 -7.35 26.68
N GLY A 432 -13.28 -8.25 25.88
CA GLY A 432 -13.35 -8.12 24.42
C GLY A 432 -14.50 -7.26 23.87
N VAL A 433 -15.63 -7.15 24.57
CA VAL A 433 -16.84 -6.50 24.01
C VAL A 433 -16.87 -4.98 24.27
N SER A 434 -16.23 -4.53 25.35
CA SER A 434 -16.03 -3.10 25.64
C SER A 434 -15.25 -2.40 24.52
N THR A 435 -14.25 -3.09 23.97
CA THR A 435 -13.39 -2.57 22.90
C THR A 435 -14.16 -2.36 21.59
N LEU A 436 -15.06 -3.28 21.21
CA LEU A 436 -15.87 -3.16 19.99
C LEU A 436 -16.82 -1.96 20.03
N ALA A 437 -17.49 -1.75 21.16
CA ALA A 437 -18.34 -0.57 21.36
C ALA A 437 -17.51 0.73 21.47
N GLY A 438 -16.34 0.66 22.13
CA GLY A 438 -15.40 1.79 22.27
C GLY A 438 -14.61 2.15 21.00
N PHE A 439 -14.62 1.27 20.00
CA PHE A 439 -14.05 1.48 18.67
C PHE A 439 -14.94 2.42 17.85
N PHE A 440 -16.23 2.08 17.71
CA PHE A 440 -17.21 2.96 17.06
C PHE A 440 -17.52 4.23 17.86
N ARG A 441 -17.43 4.19 19.21
CA ARG A 441 -17.54 5.41 20.03
C ARG A 441 -16.38 6.40 19.84
N ARG A 442 -15.22 5.95 19.34
CA ARG A 442 -14.07 6.81 18.94
C ARG A 442 -14.03 7.14 17.44
N LEU A 443 -14.94 6.58 16.64
CA LEU A 443 -15.08 6.90 15.21
C LEU A 443 -15.86 8.19 14.95
N SER A 444 -16.59 8.71 15.95
CA SER A 444 -17.48 9.87 15.81
C SER A 444 -17.18 11.04 16.76
N LEU A 445 -16.05 11.03 17.45
CA LEU A 445 -15.63 12.12 18.34
C LEU A 445 -14.28 12.70 17.91
N ALA A 446 -14.33 13.39 16.78
CA ALA A 446 -13.44 14.50 16.48
C ALA A 446 -14.27 15.78 16.36
N GLU A 447 -15.03 16.09 17.42
CA GLU A 447 -15.47 17.45 17.79
C GLU A 447 -16.20 17.39 19.13
N LYS A 448 -15.76 18.22 20.09
CA LYS A 448 -16.63 18.70 21.18
C LYS A 448 -17.08 20.08 20.74
N PRO A 449 -18.38 20.40 20.69
CA PRO A 449 -18.78 21.80 20.55
C PRO A 449 -18.26 22.57 21.77
N LEU A 450 -17.51 23.66 21.53
CA LEU A 450 -17.31 24.66 22.58
C LEU A 450 -18.69 25.16 23.01
N ARG A 451 -18.93 25.21 24.32
CA ARG A 451 -20.13 25.87 24.83
C ARG A 451 -20.02 27.37 24.51
N PRO A 452 -21.09 28.03 24.03
CA PRO A 452 -21.13 29.48 24.07
C PRO A 452 -21.08 29.93 25.54
N SER A 453 -20.23 30.91 25.83
CA SER A 453 -20.26 31.67 27.08
C SER A 453 -21.61 32.39 27.19
N GLN A 454 -22.32 32.18 28.31
CA GLN A 454 -23.46 33.03 28.66
C GLN A 454 -22.96 34.21 29.50
N SER A 455 -23.39 35.41 29.09
CA SER A 455 -23.38 36.70 29.83
C SER A 455 -22.13 37.06 30.62
#